data_AF-A0ABD7M799-F1
#
_entry.id   AF-A0ABD7M799-F1
#
_cell.length_a   1.000
_cell.length_b   1.000
_cell.length_c   1.000
_cell.angle_alpha   90.00
_cell.angle_beta   90.00
_cell.angle_gamma   90.00
#
_symmetry.space_group_name_H-M   'P 1'
#
loop_
_entity.id
_entity.type
_entity.pdbx_description
1 polymer ?
#
loop_
_entity_poly.entity_id
_entity_poly.type
_entity_poly.pdbx_seq_one_letter_code
_entity_poly.pdbx_strand_id
1 'polypeptide(L)'
;MYKPNQYGSVVLLFTILRRMEQLMAPHRQTIRDLAESAPAQILPTLVQNKTGLLFHNTPPWDLRSILEDPVSAAQNLAAYVAGFSANVVDLFLHYEFEKTVDKFDDHGRVLLVLQQFAGMELSPATLSNADMGTMFEDLIRRSPRRPTRPRVSTSPRATPSR
;
A
#
# COMPACT_ATOMS: atom_id res chain seq x y z
N MET A 1 21.77 1.78 12.99
CA MET A 1 21.58 0.32 13.14
C MET A 1 20.08 0.01 13.12
N TYR A 2 19.65 -0.77 12.14
CA TYR A 2 18.23 -1.10 11.92
C TYR A 2 17.73 -2.14 12.92
N LYS A 3 16.56 -1.90 13.51
CA LYS A 3 15.88 -2.90 14.36
C LYS A 3 15.12 -3.89 13.47
N PRO A 4 15.26 -5.22 13.67
CA PRO A 4 14.57 -6.26 12.89
C PRO A 4 13.06 -6.07 12.75
N ASN A 5 12.41 -5.39 13.72
CA ASN A 5 10.97 -5.12 13.74
C ASN A 5 10.43 -4.26 12.60
N GLN A 6 11.23 -3.44 11.91
CA GLN A 6 10.69 -2.52 10.90
C GLN A 6 10.62 -3.14 9.50
N TYR A 7 11.40 -4.17 9.21
CA TYR A 7 11.48 -4.75 7.86
C TYR A 7 10.22 -5.49 7.42
N GLY A 8 9.55 -6.21 8.34
CA GLY A 8 8.37 -7.01 7.99
C GLY A 8 7.19 -6.15 7.55
N SER A 9 6.97 -5.00 8.20
CA SER A 9 5.87 -4.09 7.86
C SER A 9 6.12 -3.37 6.53
N VAL A 10 7.37 -3.06 6.22
CA VAL A 10 7.78 -2.47 4.94
C VAL A 10 7.49 -3.44 3.80
N VAL A 11 8.04 -4.65 3.89
CA VAL A 11 7.92 -5.67 2.84
C VAL A 11 6.45 -5.96 2.55
N LEU A 12 5.62 -6.01 3.59
CA LEU A 12 4.17 -6.20 3.46
C LEU A 12 3.52 -5.10 2.61
N LEU A 13 3.80 -3.82 2.90
CA LEU A 13 3.20 -2.69 2.18
C LEU A 13 3.62 -2.65 0.70
N PHE A 14 4.90 -2.89 0.41
CA PHE A 14 5.38 -2.99 -0.98
C PHE A 14 4.78 -4.20 -1.72
N THR A 15 4.60 -5.32 -1.04
CA THR A 15 3.95 -6.52 -1.61
C THR A 15 2.49 -6.22 -1.97
N ILE A 16 1.75 -5.56 -1.08
CA ILE A 16 0.37 -5.12 -1.33
C ILE A 16 0.32 -4.18 -2.53
N LEU A 17 1.20 -3.15 -2.56
CA LEU A 17 1.28 -2.19 -3.65
C LEU A 17 1.50 -2.89 -5.00
N ARG A 18 2.42 -3.85 -5.06
CA ARG A 18 2.71 -4.61 -6.28
C ARG A 18 1.54 -5.48 -6.72
N ARG A 19 0.88 -6.19 -5.80
CA ARG A 19 -0.31 -7.01 -6.12
C ARG A 19 -1.44 -6.14 -6.66
N MET A 20 -1.67 -4.97 -6.05
CA MET A 20 -2.69 -4.02 -6.50
C MET A 20 -2.41 -3.50 -7.90
N GLU A 21 -1.15 -3.13 -8.20
CA GLU A 21 -0.74 -2.70 -9.53
C GLU A 21 -1.04 -3.76 -10.60
N GLN A 22 -0.69 -5.03 -10.33
CA GLN A 22 -0.91 -6.12 -11.28
C GLN A 22 -2.39 -6.51 -11.43
N LEU A 23 -3.19 -6.36 -10.37
CA LEU A 23 -4.65 -6.50 -10.45
C LEU A 23 -5.27 -5.39 -11.32
N MET A 24 -4.72 -4.18 -11.25
CA MET A 24 -5.18 -3.04 -12.03
C MET A 24 -4.68 -3.02 -13.47
N ALA A 25 -3.54 -3.62 -13.77
CA ALA A 25 -2.91 -3.62 -15.09
C ALA A 25 -3.88 -3.88 -16.26
N PRO A 26 -4.75 -4.92 -16.24
CA PRO A 26 -5.72 -5.16 -17.33
C PRO A 26 -6.86 -4.13 -17.40
N HIS A 27 -7.07 -3.35 -16.34
CA HIS A 27 -8.16 -2.39 -16.20
C HIS A 27 -7.72 -0.93 -16.27
N ARG A 28 -6.42 -0.64 -16.43
CA ARG A 28 -5.87 0.73 -16.42
C ARG A 28 -6.55 1.66 -17.42
N GLN A 29 -6.80 1.18 -18.64
CA GLN A 29 -7.48 1.99 -19.65
C GLN A 29 -8.92 2.30 -19.22
N THR A 30 -9.67 1.30 -18.77
CA THR A 30 -11.05 1.49 -18.28
C THR A 30 -11.09 2.47 -17.10
N ILE A 31 -10.16 2.37 -16.16
CA ILE A 31 -10.09 3.28 -15.00
C ILE A 31 -9.80 4.71 -15.45
N ARG A 32 -8.91 4.90 -16.43
CA ARG A 32 -8.59 6.22 -16.98
C ARG A 32 -9.79 6.82 -17.68
N ASP A 33 -10.45 6.08 -18.56
CA ASP A 33 -11.63 6.53 -19.28
C ASP A 33 -12.75 6.93 -18.31
N LEU A 34 -12.93 6.17 -17.22
CA LEU A 34 -13.89 6.50 -16.17
C LEU A 34 -13.48 7.74 -15.38
N ALA A 35 -12.19 7.92 -15.07
CA ALA A 35 -11.69 9.08 -14.35
C ALA A 35 -11.81 10.38 -15.16
N GLU A 36 -11.73 10.30 -16.49
CA GLU A 36 -11.92 11.44 -17.39
C GLU A 36 -13.41 11.75 -17.63
N SER A 37 -14.27 10.73 -17.69
CA SER A 37 -15.68 10.88 -18.05
C SER A 37 -16.63 11.06 -16.85
N ALA A 38 -16.20 10.77 -15.63
CA ALA A 38 -17.06 10.79 -14.45
C ALA A 38 -16.53 11.69 -13.32
N PRO A 39 -17.42 12.29 -12.51
CA PRO A 39 -17.04 12.97 -11.27
C PRO A 39 -16.32 12.03 -10.30
N ALA A 40 -15.30 12.55 -9.61
CA ALA A 40 -14.48 11.80 -8.66
C ALA A 40 -15.31 11.10 -7.55
N GLN A 41 -16.48 11.65 -7.17
CA GLN A 41 -17.33 11.07 -6.13
C GLN A 41 -17.96 9.73 -6.55
N ILE A 42 -18.26 9.53 -7.83
CA ILE A 42 -18.90 8.30 -8.33
C ILE A 42 -17.89 7.32 -8.93
N LEU A 43 -16.64 7.76 -9.15
CA LEU A 43 -15.57 6.97 -9.72
C LEU A 43 -15.35 5.62 -8.98
N PRO A 44 -15.31 5.54 -7.63
CA PRO A 44 -15.16 4.28 -6.93
C PRO A 44 -16.25 3.25 -7.28
N THR A 45 -17.50 3.71 -7.34
CA THR A 45 -18.65 2.85 -7.69
C THR A 45 -18.60 2.40 -9.14
N LEU A 46 -18.23 3.29 -10.06
CA LEU A 46 -18.10 2.94 -11.47
C LEU A 46 -16.97 1.95 -11.73
N VAL A 47 -15.82 2.14 -11.10
CA VAL A 47 -14.71 1.19 -11.18
C VAL A 47 -15.14 -0.16 -10.64
N GLN A 48 -15.74 -0.21 -9.45
CA GLN A 48 -16.22 -1.47 -8.87
C GLN A 48 -17.20 -2.20 -9.79
N ASN A 49 -18.14 -1.48 -10.41
CA ASN A 49 -19.13 -2.08 -11.31
C ASN A 49 -18.51 -2.58 -12.62
N LYS A 50 -17.44 -1.96 -13.12
CA LYS A 50 -16.81 -2.30 -14.41
C LYS A 50 -15.68 -3.31 -14.29
N THR A 51 -14.91 -3.26 -13.20
CA THR A 51 -13.69 -4.06 -13.02
C THR A 51 -13.83 -5.09 -11.89
N GLY A 52 -14.82 -4.93 -11.00
CA GLY A 52 -14.95 -5.72 -9.78
C GLY A 52 -13.95 -5.32 -8.68
N LEU A 53 -13.10 -4.32 -8.90
CA LEU A 53 -12.09 -3.89 -7.93
C LEU A 53 -12.64 -2.83 -6.97
N LEU A 54 -12.29 -2.94 -5.69
CA LEU A 54 -12.65 -1.99 -4.62
C LEU A 54 -11.68 -0.81 -4.49
N PHE A 55 -10.76 -0.69 -5.44
CA PHE A 55 -9.70 0.30 -5.44
C PHE A 55 -9.35 0.70 -6.87
N HIS A 56 -8.77 1.89 -7.00
CA HIS A 56 -8.21 2.39 -8.25
C HIS A 56 -7.05 3.34 -7.97
N ASN A 57 -6.30 3.65 -9.03
CA ASN A 57 -5.26 4.66 -9.09
C ASN A 57 -5.55 5.52 -10.32
N THR A 58 -5.53 6.83 -10.16
CA THR A 58 -5.80 7.78 -11.24
C THR A 58 -4.56 8.20 -12.02
N PRO A 59 -3.37 8.36 -11.41
CA PRO A 59 -2.19 8.73 -12.17
C PRO A 59 -1.84 7.78 -13.34
N PRO A 60 -1.29 8.31 -14.45
CA PRO A 60 -1.03 7.53 -15.67
C PRO A 60 0.24 6.68 -15.61
N TRP A 61 1.10 6.88 -14.61
CA TRP A 61 2.38 6.21 -14.43
C TRP A 61 2.28 4.92 -13.59
N ASP A 62 3.33 4.10 -13.67
CA ASP A 62 3.47 2.80 -12.99
C ASP A 62 4.68 2.82 -12.05
N LEU A 63 4.81 1.81 -11.17
CA LEU A 63 6.04 1.62 -10.39
C LEU A 63 7.29 1.55 -11.29
N ARG A 64 7.17 1.03 -12.52
CA ARG A 64 8.27 1.02 -13.49
C ARG A 64 8.64 2.42 -13.98
N SER A 65 7.67 3.31 -14.19
CA SER A 65 7.93 4.69 -14.58
C SER A 65 8.67 5.45 -13.47
N ILE A 66 8.43 5.11 -12.21
CA ILE A 66 9.14 5.70 -11.06
C ILE A 66 10.63 5.31 -11.06
N LEU A 67 10.98 4.13 -11.60
CA LEU A 67 12.37 3.69 -11.72
C LEU A 67 13.16 4.46 -12.79
N GLU A 68 12.47 5.17 -13.70
CA GLU A 68 13.10 5.96 -14.76
C GLU A 68 13.68 7.29 -14.24
N ASP A 69 13.18 7.78 -13.09
CA ASP A 69 13.73 8.94 -12.39
C ASP A 69 14.22 8.55 -10.98
N PRO A 70 15.48 8.10 -10.87
CA PRO A 70 16.04 7.64 -9.62
C PRO A 70 16.17 8.73 -8.57
N VAL A 71 16.34 9.99 -8.99
CA VAL A 71 16.61 11.13 -8.09
C VAL A 71 15.34 11.50 -7.32
N SER A 72 14.20 11.43 -7.99
CA SER A 72 12.89 11.74 -7.40
C SER A 72 12.08 10.50 -7.05
N ALA A 73 12.69 9.31 -6.98
CA ALA A 73 11.99 8.04 -6.78
C ALA A 73 11.11 8.03 -5.51
N ALA A 74 11.60 8.60 -4.39
CA ALA A 74 10.82 8.69 -3.15
C ALA A 74 9.59 9.60 -3.29
N GLN A 75 9.75 10.79 -3.89
CA GLN A 75 8.64 11.73 -4.14
C GLN A 75 7.63 11.17 -5.13
N ASN A 76 8.11 10.56 -6.22
CA ASN A 76 7.26 9.93 -7.23
C ASN A 76 6.49 8.73 -6.65
N LEU A 77 7.10 7.96 -5.75
CA LEU A 77 6.44 6.88 -5.01
C LEU A 77 5.36 7.40 -4.06
N ALA A 78 5.63 8.47 -3.31
CA ALA A 78 4.63 9.10 -2.45
C ALA A 78 3.45 9.64 -3.28
N ALA A 79 3.73 10.33 -4.39
CA ALA A 79 2.71 10.83 -5.31
C ALA A 79 1.89 9.69 -5.94
N TYR A 80 2.53 8.57 -6.27
CA TYR A 80 1.86 7.38 -6.79
C TYR A 80 0.88 6.78 -5.78
N VAL A 81 1.31 6.64 -4.51
CA VAL A 81 0.46 6.15 -3.43
C VAL A 81 -0.70 7.11 -3.14
N ALA A 82 -0.44 8.43 -3.16
CA ALA A 82 -1.47 9.45 -2.98
C ALA A 82 -2.52 9.47 -4.11
N GLY A 83 -2.20 8.93 -5.28
CA GLY A 83 -3.11 8.80 -6.41
C GLY A 83 -4.08 7.63 -6.33
N PHE A 84 -4.01 6.80 -5.30
CA PHE A 84 -4.99 5.73 -5.08
C PHE A 84 -6.32 6.26 -4.53
N SER A 85 -7.34 5.40 -4.55
CA SER A 85 -8.62 5.64 -3.89
C SER A 85 -8.45 5.86 -2.38
N ALA A 86 -9.33 6.67 -1.78
CA ALA A 86 -9.21 7.14 -0.39
C ALA A 86 -8.97 6.03 0.64
N ASN A 87 -9.66 4.88 0.50
CA ASN A 87 -9.47 3.70 1.36
C ASN A 87 -8.04 3.15 1.36
N VAL A 88 -7.35 3.22 0.22
CA VAL A 88 -5.98 2.76 0.07
C VAL A 88 -5.01 3.82 0.63
N VAL A 89 -5.25 5.10 0.34
CA VAL A 89 -4.46 6.20 0.89
C VAL A 89 -4.48 6.16 2.42
N ASP A 90 -5.67 6.03 3.02
CA ASP A 90 -5.84 5.91 4.47
C ASP A 90 -5.09 4.71 5.05
N LEU A 91 -5.06 3.58 4.34
CA LEU A 91 -4.29 2.40 4.74
C LEU A 91 -2.80 2.73 4.79
N PHE A 92 -2.22 3.29 3.72
CA PHE A 92 -0.80 3.62 3.69
C PHE A 92 -0.41 4.71 4.70
N LEU A 93 -1.30 5.69 4.94
CA LEU A 93 -1.14 6.70 5.99
C LEU A 93 -1.12 6.06 7.39
N HIS A 94 -2.04 5.15 7.69
CA HIS A 94 -2.11 4.45 8.97
C HIS A 94 -0.82 3.69 9.30
N TYR A 95 -0.20 3.10 8.28
CA TYR A 95 1.06 2.37 8.42
C TYR A 95 2.32 3.25 8.32
N GLU A 96 2.17 4.59 8.26
CA GLU A 96 3.28 5.54 8.16
C GLU A 96 4.20 5.25 6.95
N PHE A 97 3.60 4.95 5.78
CA PHE A 97 4.36 4.58 4.58
C PHE A 97 5.31 5.67 4.10
N GLU A 98 4.92 6.94 4.13
CA GLU A 98 5.82 8.06 3.75
C GLU A 98 7.09 8.09 4.60
N LYS A 99 6.95 8.02 5.94
CA LYS A 99 8.10 7.94 6.86
C LYS A 99 8.98 6.71 6.61
N THR A 100 8.38 5.66 6.06
CA THR A 100 9.10 4.45 5.68
C THR A 100 9.92 4.69 4.42
N VAL A 101 9.32 5.31 3.39
CA VAL A 101 9.99 5.70 2.15
C VAL A 101 11.15 6.66 2.44
N ASP A 102 10.93 7.71 3.23
CA ASP A 102 11.96 8.69 3.60
C ASP A 102 13.20 8.02 4.21
N LYS A 103 12.98 7.06 5.12
CA LYS A 103 14.08 6.28 5.73
C LYS A 103 14.85 5.43 4.73
N PHE A 104 14.20 4.93 3.68
CA PHE A 104 14.92 4.19 2.65
C PHE A 104 15.66 5.13 1.71
N ASP A 105 15.14 6.35 1.53
CA ASP A 105 15.72 7.36 0.65
C ASP A 105 17.02 7.89 1.24
N ASP A 106 17.04 8.15 2.56
CA ASP A 106 18.22 8.50 3.35
C ASP A 106 19.38 7.51 3.20
N HIS A 107 19.10 6.28 2.77
CA HIS A 107 20.07 5.22 2.57
C HIS A 107 20.28 4.83 1.10
N GLY A 108 19.66 5.53 0.14
CA GLY A 108 19.71 5.19 -1.29
C GLY A 108 19.13 3.81 -1.60
N ARG A 109 18.24 3.30 -0.72
CA ARG A 109 17.70 1.94 -0.77
C ARG A 109 16.32 1.85 -1.39
N VAL A 110 15.60 2.98 -1.53
CA VAL A 110 14.26 3.01 -2.16
C VAL A 110 14.30 2.37 -3.54
N LEU A 111 15.29 2.74 -4.36
CA LEU A 111 15.45 2.20 -5.71
C LEU A 111 15.67 0.70 -5.74
N LEU A 112 16.56 0.19 -4.88
CA LEU A 112 16.84 -1.25 -4.82
C LEU A 112 15.60 -2.04 -4.42
N VAL A 113 14.85 -1.54 -3.44
CA VAL A 113 13.59 -2.13 -3.00
C VAL A 113 12.56 -2.09 -4.13
N LEU A 114 12.35 -0.93 -4.75
CA LEU A 114 11.41 -0.76 -5.86
C LEU A 114 11.75 -1.65 -7.04
N GLN A 115 13.02 -1.75 -7.44
CA GLN A 115 13.47 -2.63 -8.52
C GLN A 115 13.14 -4.09 -8.21
N GLN A 116 13.40 -4.54 -6.98
CA GLN A 116 13.09 -5.89 -6.54
C GLN A 116 11.58 -6.18 -6.64
N PHE A 117 10.74 -5.27 -6.13
CA PHE A 117 9.28 -5.46 -6.13
C PHE A 117 8.63 -5.27 -7.50
N ALA A 118 9.11 -4.33 -8.32
CA ALA A 118 8.61 -4.11 -9.68
C ALA A 118 8.91 -5.31 -10.62
N GLY A 119 9.92 -6.11 -10.29
CA GLY A 119 10.23 -7.37 -10.96
C GLY A 119 9.43 -8.59 -10.46
N MET A 120 8.71 -8.49 -9.34
CA MET A 120 7.93 -9.62 -8.82
C MET A 120 6.64 -9.82 -9.62
N GLU A 121 6.40 -11.07 -10.02
CA GLU A 121 5.15 -11.49 -10.65
C GLU A 121 4.17 -12.04 -9.61
N LEU A 122 3.40 -11.13 -9.02
CA LEU A 122 2.32 -11.38 -8.07
C LEU A 122 0.95 -11.23 -8.75
N SER A 123 0.80 -11.55 -10.04
CA SER A 123 -0.50 -11.48 -10.71
C SER A 123 -1.39 -12.66 -10.31
N PRO A 124 -2.73 -12.59 -10.44
CA PRO A 124 -3.61 -13.73 -10.21
C PRO A 124 -3.31 -14.95 -11.09
N ALA A 125 -2.66 -14.73 -12.24
CA ALA A 125 -2.27 -15.79 -13.16
C ALA A 125 -1.05 -16.58 -12.67
N THR A 126 -0.13 -15.94 -11.94
CA THR A 126 1.08 -16.57 -11.40
C THR A 126 0.92 -17.00 -9.94
N LEU A 127 0.15 -16.24 -9.16
CA LEU A 127 -0.12 -16.46 -7.74
C LEU A 127 -1.62 -16.42 -7.49
N SER A 128 -2.19 -17.58 -7.17
CA SER A 128 -3.61 -17.69 -6.84
C SER A 128 -3.97 -16.83 -5.64
N ASN A 129 -5.24 -16.47 -5.49
CA ASN A 129 -5.68 -15.70 -4.32
C ASN A 129 -5.42 -16.43 -3.00
N ALA A 130 -5.48 -17.76 -2.99
CA ALA A 130 -5.20 -18.58 -1.81
C ALA A 130 -3.71 -18.58 -1.44
N ASP A 131 -2.82 -18.71 -2.44
CA ASP A 131 -1.37 -18.67 -2.22
C ASP A 131 -0.93 -17.27 -1.77
N MET A 132 -1.54 -16.23 -2.36
CA MET A 132 -1.30 -14.85 -1.94
C MET A 132 -1.74 -14.62 -0.49
N GLY A 133 -2.87 -15.21 -0.07
CA GLY A 133 -3.31 -15.20 1.33
C GLY A 133 -2.28 -15.85 2.26
N THR A 134 -1.80 -17.05 1.91
CA THR A 134 -0.76 -17.76 2.67
C THR A 134 0.53 -16.94 2.77
N MET A 135 0.94 -16.31 1.67
CA MET A 135 2.13 -15.45 1.63
C MET A 135 1.97 -14.22 2.54
N PHE A 136 0.79 -13.57 2.51
CA PHE A 136 0.49 -12.47 3.43
C PHE A 136 0.48 -12.90 4.89
N GLU A 137 -0.11 -14.06 5.21
CA GLU A 137 -0.10 -14.59 6.58
C GLU A 137 1.31 -14.85 7.08
N ASP A 138 2.16 -15.45 6.25
CA ASP A 138 3.56 -15.69 6.57
C ASP A 138 4.34 -14.38 6.77
N LEU A 139 4.09 -13.37 5.94
CA LEU A 139 4.67 -12.03 6.09
C LEU A 139 4.20 -11.35 7.39
N ILE A 140 2.91 -11.43 7.71
CA ILE A 140 2.34 -10.87 8.94
C ILE A 140 2.90 -11.62 10.17
N ARG A 141 3.06 -12.95 10.10
CA ARG A 141 3.63 -13.77 11.18
C ARG A 141 5.09 -13.40 11.46
N ARG A 142 5.86 -13.11 10.41
CA ARG A 142 7.27 -12.71 10.51
C ARG A 142 7.44 -11.23 10.85
N SER A 143 6.47 -10.38 10.53
CA SER A 143 6.46 -8.96 10.89
C SER A 143 6.10 -8.81 12.37
N PRO A 144 7.02 -8.33 13.22
CA PRO A 144 6.73 -8.20 14.64
C PRO A 144 5.61 -7.20 14.83
N ARG A 145 4.50 -7.64 15.45
CA ARG A 145 3.38 -6.75 15.80
C ARG A 145 3.94 -5.55 16.56
N ARG A 146 3.74 -4.33 16.05
CA ARG A 146 3.72 -3.14 16.92
C ARG A 146 2.69 -3.49 18.01
N PRO A 147 3.03 -3.48 19.31
CA PRO A 147 2.04 -3.76 20.34
C PRO A 147 0.95 -2.71 20.19
N THR A 148 -0.24 -3.13 19.76
CA THR A 148 -1.44 -2.33 19.87
C THR A 148 -1.55 -1.96 21.34
N ARG A 149 -1.44 -0.66 21.66
CA ARG A 149 -1.65 -0.19 23.03
C ARG A 149 -2.94 -0.84 23.56
N PRO A 150 -2.92 -1.50 24.73
CA PRO A 150 -4.15 -2.03 25.29
C PRO A 150 -5.15 -0.88 25.44
N ARG A 151 -6.42 -1.13 25.05
CA ARG A 151 -7.54 -0.23 25.37
C ARG A 151 -7.44 0.09 26.85
N VAL A 152 -7.31 1.37 27.18
CA VAL A 152 -7.41 1.85 28.56
C VAL A 152 -8.78 1.42 29.06
N SER A 153 -8.79 0.42 29.95
CA SER A 153 -9.94 0.10 30.77
C SER A 153 -10.19 1.30 31.67
N THR A 154 -11.14 2.16 31.29
CA THR A 154 -11.70 3.14 32.21
C THR A 154 -12.55 2.39 33.23
N SER A 155 -11.93 1.95 34.33
CA SER A 155 -12.67 1.62 35.55
C SER A 155 -13.05 2.92 36.25
N PRO A 156 -14.33 3.18 36.57
CA PRO A 156 -14.71 4.37 37.29
C PRO A 156 -14.22 4.32 38.74
N ARG A 157 -13.48 5.36 39.08
CA ARG A 157 -13.06 5.86 40.39
C ARG A 157 -13.98 5.42 41.56
N ALA A 158 -13.41 4.72 42.54
CA ALA A 158 -13.99 4.59 43.86
C ALA A 158 -14.00 5.96 44.55
N THR A 159 -15.16 6.41 44.99
CA THR A 159 -15.35 7.55 45.88
C THR A 159 -15.05 7.11 47.31
N PRO A 160 -14.16 7.79 48.06
CA PRO A 160 -14.14 7.68 49.51
C PRO A 160 -15.04 8.80 50.05
N SER A 161 -16.04 8.47 50.87
CA SER A 161 -16.55 9.46 51.82
C SER A 161 -17.14 8.78 53.04
N ARG A 162 -16.67 9.37 54.14
CA ARG A 162 -16.92 9.16 55.55
C ARG A 162 -18.24 9.79 55.96
#